data_AF-A0A162FWN4-F1
#
_entry.id   AF-A0A162FWN4-F1
#
_cell.length_a   1.000
_cell.length_b   1.000
_cell.length_c   1.000
_cell.angle_alpha   90.00
_cell.angle_beta   90.00
_cell.angle_gamma   90.00
#
_symmetry.space_group_name_H-M   'P 1'
#
loop_
_entity.id
_entity.type
_entity.pdbx_description
1 polymer ?
#
loop_
_entity_poly.entity_id
_entity_poly.type
_entity_poly.pdbx_seq_one_letter_code
_entity_poly.pdbx_strand_id
1 'polypeptide(L)'
;MLPNPFIELFRSPVETLAALGYALLLATLLVLTLAACWRNAITVYVRWDRQRPGQWEYVPPLAWLVRVAAIPFVLAVDAWAVAALVWLLTS
;
A
#
# COMPACT_ATOMS: atom_id res chain seq x y z
N MET A 1 4.05 -20.50 -20.64
CA MET A 1 3.74 -21.58 -19.68
C MET A 1 4.34 -21.15 -18.35
N LEU A 2 3.55 -21.00 -17.29
CA LEU A 2 4.09 -20.66 -15.96
C LEU A 2 4.98 -21.81 -15.48
N PRO A 3 6.23 -21.55 -15.06
CA PRO A 3 7.08 -22.57 -14.44
C PRO A 3 6.36 -23.20 -13.25
N ASN A 4 6.48 -24.52 -13.09
CA ASN A 4 5.86 -25.21 -11.96
C ASN A 4 6.69 -24.93 -10.68
N PRO A 5 6.16 -24.19 -9.69
CA PRO A 5 6.93 -23.74 -8.53
C PRO A 5 7.43 -24.91 -7.67
N PHE A 6 6.73 -26.05 -7.69
CA PHE A 6 7.18 -27.23 -6.97
C PHE A 6 8.43 -27.85 -7.59
N ILE A 7 8.63 -27.74 -8.91
CA ILE A 7 9.81 -28.27 -9.59
C ILE A 7 11.02 -27.36 -9.35
N GLU A 8 10.82 -26.04 -9.34
CA GLU A 8 11.89 -25.08 -9.03
C GLU A 8 12.36 -25.17 -7.58
N LEU A 9 11.46 -25.45 -6.63
CA LEU A 9 11.84 -25.67 -5.24
C LEU A 9 12.88 -26.79 -5.06
N PHE A 10 12.83 -27.84 -5.88
CA PHE A 10 13.83 -28.91 -5.85
C PHE A 10 15.12 -28.57 -6.62
N ARG A 11 15.06 -27.61 -7.55
CA ARG A 11 16.20 -27.21 -8.39
C ARG A 11 17.01 -26.09 -7.74
N SER A 12 16.36 -25.06 -7.20
CA SER A 12 16.97 -23.91 -6.52
C SER A 12 16.15 -23.48 -5.28
N PRO A 13 16.14 -24.29 -4.21
CA PRO A 13 15.24 -24.12 -3.06
C PRO A 13 15.34 -22.74 -2.38
N VAL A 14 16.55 -22.21 -2.25
CA VAL A 14 16.79 -20.91 -1.60
C VAL A 14 16.19 -19.77 -2.41
N GLU A 15 16.33 -19.82 -3.72
CA GLU A 15 15.81 -18.79 -4.63
C GLU A 15 14.28 -18.79 -4.63
N THR A 16 13.66 -19.97 -4.75
CA THR A 16 12.20 -20.10 -4.71
C THR A 16 11.61 -19.65 -3.37
N LEU A 17 12.24 -20.00 -2.25
CA LEU A 17 11.79 -19.55 -0.92
C LEU A 17 11.99 -18.05 -0.71
N ALA A 18 13.08 -17.47 -1.22
CA ALA A 18 13.32 -16.03 -1.17
C ALA A 18 12.26 -15.27 -1.99
N ALA A 19 11.94 -15.75 -3.19
CA ALA A 19 10.88 -15.19 -4.02
C ALA A 19 9.51 -15.26 -3.33
N LEU A 20 9.16 -16.40 -2.73
CA LEU A 20 7.93 -16.56 -1.95
C LEU A 20 7.88 -15.58 -0.75
N GLY A 21 8.96 -15.49 0.01
CA GLY A 21 9.07 -14.57 1.15
C GLY A 21 8.91 -13.11 0.73
N TYR A 22 9.52 -12.73 -0.38
CA TYR A 22 9.39 -11.38 -0.95
C TYR A 22 7.95 -11.09 -1.42
N ALA A 23 7.30 -12.05 -2.07
CA ALA A 23 5.89 -11.93 -2.47
C ALA A 23 4.97 -11.75 -1.26
N LEU A 24 5.15 -12.55 -0.21
CA LEU A 24 4.39 -12.43 1.04
C LEU A 24 4.62 -11.09 1.74
N LEU A 25 5.85 -10.59 1.73
CA LEU A 25 6.18 -9.27 2.26
C LEU A 25 5.44 -8.17 1.52
N LEU A 26 5.46 -8.17 0.18
CA LEU A 26 4.76 -7.18 -0.64
C LEU A 26 3.23 -7.25 -0.45
N ALA A 27 2.67 -8.45 -0.40
CA ALA A 27 1.24 -8.64 -0.13
C ALA A 27 0.85 -8.11 1.27
N THR A 28 1.67 -8.40 2.29
CA THR A 28 1.44 -7.89 3.65
C THR A 28 1.57 -6.38 3.70
N LEU A 29 2.57 -5.81 3.02
CA LEU A 29 2.75 -4.36 2.89
C LEU A 29 1.47 -3.72 2.34
N LEU A 30 0.95 -4.22 1.22
CA LEU A 30 -0.29 -3.73 0.61
C LEU A 30 -1.49 -3.75 1.55
N VAL A 31 -1.67 -4.82 2.33
CA VAL A 31 -2.79 -4.89 3.29
C VAL A 31 -2.64 -3.83 4.37
N LEU A 32 -1.44 -3.65 4.91
CA LEU A 32 -1.18 -2.68 5.99
C LEU A 32 -1.31 -1.23 5.50
N THR A 33 -0.76 -0.92 4.33
CA THR A 33 -0.81 0.40 3.72
C THR A 33 -2.23 0.76 3.31
N LEU A 34 -2.99 -0.17 2.73
CA LEU A 34 -4.38 0.06 2.36
C LEU A 34 -5.26 0.33 3.59
N ALA A 35 -5.06 -0.43 4.68
CA ALA A 35 -5.74 -0.19 5.95
C ALA A 35 -5.39 1.18 6.55
N ALA A 36 -4.11 1.58 6.50
CA ALA A 36 -3.66 2.89 6.95
C ALA A 36 -4.23 4.03 6.07
N CYS A 37 -4.27 3.84 4.75
CA CYS A 37 -4.84 4.75 3.78
C CYS A 37 -6.33 4.97 4.05
N TRP A 38 -7.09 3.88 4.22
CA TRP A 38 -8.51 3.91 4.56
C TRP A 38 -8.78 4.68 5.86
N ARG A 39 -7.99 4.40 6.91
CA ARG A 39 -8.10 5.11 8.19
C ARG A 39 -7.82 6.61 8.05
N ASN A 40 -6.83 7.00 7.26
CA ASN A 40 -6.53 8.40 6.98
C ASN A 40 -7.66 9.07 6.18
N ALA A 41 -8.19 8.41 5.14
CA ALA A 41 -9.29 8.92 4.34
C ALA A 41 -10.55 9.17 5.18
N ILE A 42 -10.95 8.22 6.04
CA ILE A 42 -12.07 8.41 6.96
C ILE A 42 -11.81 9.56 7.92
N THR A 43 -10.61 9.62 8.51
CA THR A 43 -10.28 10.68 9.48
C THR A 43 -10.34 12.06 8.84
N VAL A 44 -9.82 12.19 7.63
CA VAL A 44 -9.85 13.43 6.83
C VAL A 44 -11.29 13.81 6.52
N TYR A 45 -12.10 12.86 6.02
CA TYR A 45 -13.50 13.07 5.66
C TYR A 45 -14.33 13.51 6.87
N VAL A 46 -14.27 12.77 7.98
CA VAL A 46 -15.07 13.07 9.18
C VAL A 46 -14.68 14.42 9.77
N ARG A 47 -13.38 14.76 9.79
CA ARG A 47 -12.93 16.08 10.28
C ARG A 47 -13.35 17.20 9.34
N TRP A 48 -13.29 16.97 8.04
CA TRP A 48 -13.76 17.95 7.06
C TRP A 48 -15.26 18.19 7.20
N ASP A 49 -16.07 17.14 7.25
CA ASP A 49 -17.53 17.24 7.34
C ASP A 49 -17.99 17.88 8.66
N ARG A 50 -17.44 17.45 9.80
CA ARG A 50 -17.88 17.91 11.13
C ARG A 50 -17.25 19.22 11.59
N GLN A 51 -16.04 19.54 11.15
CA GLN A 51 -15.30 20.70 11.64
C GLN A 51 -15.18 21.81 10.62
N ARG A 52 -15.73 21.69 9.40
CA ARG A 52 -15.77 22.79 8.44
C ARG A 52 -16.67 23.89 9.01
N PRO A 53 -16.11 24.99 9.52
CA PRO A 53 -16.92 26.15 9.82
C PRO A 53 -17.40 26.66 8.46
N GLY A 54 -18.60 27.26 8.38
CA GLY A 54 -19.06 27.95 7.17
C GLY A 54 -18.20 29.17 6.77
N GLN A 55 -16.97 29.26 7.29
CA GLN A 55 -16.02 30.35 7.12
C GLN A 55 -14.98 29.95 6.08
N TRP A 56 -14.81 30.85 5.11
CA TRP A 56 -13.85 30.74 4.02
C TRP A 56 -12.38 30.84 4.48
N GLU A 57 -12.14 31.34 5.70
CA GLU A 57 -10.80 31.53 6.30
C GLU A 57 -10.33 30.32 7.13
N TYR A 58 -11.07 29.21 7.15
CA TYR A 58 -10.66 28.05 7.95
C TYR A 58 -9.38 27.41 7.40
N VAL A 59 -8.29 27.55 8.15
CA VAL A 59 -7.03 26.86 7.88
C VAL A 59 -7.04 25.52 8.64
N PRO A 60 -7.03 24.37 7.95
CA PRO A 60 -7.01 23.08 8.62
C PRO A 60 -5.70 22.89 9.40
N PRO A 61 -5.73 22.17 10.54
CA PRO A 61 -4.53 21.93 11.33
C PRO A 61 -3.49 21.15 10.52
N LEU A 62 -2.19 21.39 10.78
CA LEU A 62 -1.09 20.76 10.04
C LEU A 62 -1.16 19.23 10.03
N ALA A 63 -1.61 18.62 11.13
CA ALA A 63 -1.83 17.17 11.19
C ALA A 63 -2.90 16.65 10.21
N TRP A 64 -3.88 17.47 9.82
CA TRP A 64 -4.85 17.13 8.78
C TRP A 64 -4.18 17.18 7.39
N LEU A 65 -3.40 18.22 7.11
CA LEU A 65 -2.66 18.35 5.84
C LEU A 65 -1.69 17.18 5.63
N VAL A 66 -0.95 16.79 6.67
CA VAL A 66 -0.04 15.62 6.60
C VAL A 66 -0.81 14.34 6.27
N ARG A 67 -2.00 14.13 6.84
CA ARG A 67 -2.82 12.95 6.54
C ARG A 67 -3.34 12.96 5.11
N VAL A 68 -3.74 14.14 4.61
CA VAL A 68 -4.17 14.28 3.21
C VAL A 68 -3.01 14.00 2.26
N ALA A 69 -1.81 14.52 2.54
CA ALA A 69 -0.62 14.25 1.75
C ALA A 69 -0.14 12.78 1.86
N ALA A 70 -0.36 12.14 3.00
CA ALA A 70 -0.02 10.73 3.19
C ALA A 70 -0.85 9.79 2.30
N ILE A 71 -2.09 10.14 1.95
CA ILE A 71 -2.94 9.30 1.10
C ILE A 71 -2.31 9.04 -0.27
N PRO A 72 -2.02 10.04 -1.12
CA PRO A 72 -1.42 9.80 -2.42
C PRO A 72 -0.02 9.18 -2.32
N PHE A 73 0.74 9.49 -1.26
CA PHE A 73 2.03 8.84 -1.02
C PHE A 73 1.87 7.34 -0.77
N VAL A 74 0.92 6.94 0.09
CA VAL A 74 0.62 5.53 0.35
C VAL A 74 0.15 4.82 -0.92
N LEU A 75 -0.73 5.46 -1.71
CA LEU A 75 -1.19 4.90 -2.98
C LEU A 75 -0.05 4.73 -4.00
N ALA A 76 0.94 5.62 -4.00
CA ALA A 76 2.13 5.48 -4.84
C ALA A 76 2.99 4.27 -4.41
N VAL A 77 3.18 4.08 -3.11
CA VAL A 77 3.86 2.89 -2.56
C VAL A 77 3.10 1.61 -2.92
N ASP A 78 1.77 1.62 -2.84
CA ASP A 78 0.94 0.49 -3.22
C ASP A 78 1.06 0.17 -4.71
N ALA A 79 1.05 1.18 -5.56
CA ALA A 79 1.24 1.00 -7.00
C ALA A 79 2.61 0.35 -7.30
N TRP A 80 3.68 0.76 -6.62
CA TRP A 80 4.99 0.13 -6.76
C TRP A 80 5.02 -1.31 -6.23
N ALA A 81 4.39 -1.59 -5.09
CA ALA A 81 4.31 -2.94 -4.55
C ALA A 81 3.52 -3.87 -5.47
N VAL A 82 2.42 -3.41 -6.06
CA VAL A 82 1.66 -4.15 -7.08
C VAL A 82 2.51 -4.38 -8.31
N ALA A 83 3.21 -3.36 -8.83
CA ALA A 83 4.08 -3.52 -9.99
C ALA A 83 5.20 -4.54 -9.72
N ALA A 84 5.81 -4.53 -8.53
CA ALA A 84 6.82 -5.49 -8.13
C ALA A 84 6.25 -6.93 -8.04
N LEU A 85 5.03 -7.10 -7.52
CA LEU A 85 4.35 -8.40 -7.52
C LEU A 85 4.05 -8.90 -8.92
N VAL A 86 3.52 -8.04 -9.81
CA VAL A 86 3.25 -8.40 -11.20
C VAL A 86 4.54 -8.80 -11.90
N TRP A 87 5.61 -8.00 -11.73
CA TRP A 87 6.92 -8.33 -12.28
C TRP A 87 7.38 -9.71 -11.80
N LEU A 88 7.36 -9.98 -10.49
CA LEU A 88 7.79 -11.25 -9.89
C LEU A 88 7.00 -12.46 -10.40
N LEU A 89 5.71 -12.29 -10.70
CA LEU A 89 4.84 -13.36 -11.21
C LEU A 89 4.98 -13.58 -12.72
N THR A 90 5.57 -12.62 -13.44
CA THR A 90 5.75 -12.67 -14.90
C THR A 90 7.18 -12.91 -15.35
N SER A 91 8.15 -12.67 -14.47
CA SER A 91 9.56 -13.06 -14.60
C SER A 91 9.73 -14.56 -14.47
#